data_AF-A0A938MRE7-F1
#
_entry.id   AF-A0A938MRE7-F1
#
_cell.length_a   1.000
_cell.length_b   1.000
_cell.length_c   1.000
_cell.angle_alpha   90.00
_cell.angle_beta   90.00
_cell.angle_gamma   90.00
#
_symmetry.space_group_name_H-M   'P 1'
#
loop_
_entity.id
_entity.type
_entity.pdbx_description
1 polymer ?
#
loop_
_entity_poly.entity_id
_entity_poly.type
_entity_poly.pdbx_seq_one_letter_code
_entity_poly.pdbx_strand_id
1 'polypeptide(L)'
;MTFGHVVLVGTCCLLVSTDAAAGAQVAGPPVCLANERLQLLFDGNSGDLLRIRDVIAGHDHLGDHPSAASGFWSIQARLAGQGSASADGEPSQRIALTARTAHRFHHESRGAESSAIQLVWSDFRLPAAPDLAVEVEVRLDDRVPDSVWALTIRNPGPLVVEEVRFPVVFGVARQEDEVLAVPHWMGEKMSDARRFLTGGNTPRRLQWPYPGHLSLQCVAYYREGGSGLYLACRDATVQRKEFAVWGDSDARVSAEIAHFPEFRADGSGAWAGPTRAPDRLTLGYPVIVGTFCGDWFTVAERYREWGLRQAWARDSRLARGVVPDWVRQTAVWVWNRGRSPGVLEPAAALQQRLGLPVSVFWHWWHGCAYDAGFPEYLPPREGAEPFRAAVSEARQRDIHALVYMNQRLWGMTTASY
;
A
#
# COMPACT_ATOMS: atom_id res chain seq x y z
N MET A 1 -71.81 -8.84 18.86
CA MET A 1 -71.55 -10.27 19.15
C MET A 1 -70.27 -10.66 18.43
N THR A 2 -69.35 -11.14 19.24
CA THR A 2 -67.93 -11.39 19.02
C THR A 2 -67.67 -12.50 18.00
N PHE A 3 -66.83 -12.22 16.99
CA PHE A 3 -66.09 -13.26 16.28
C PHE A 3 -64.62 -13.09 16.67
N GLY A 4 -64.17 -13.93 17.61
CA GLY A 4 -62.77 -14.03 18.01
C GLY A 4 -62.03 -14.96 17.05
N HIS A 5 -61.03 -14.43 16.37
CA HIS A 5 -60.03 -15.25 15.69
C HIS A 5 -58.97 -15.67 16.73
N VAL A 6 -59.02 -16.94 17.12
CA VAL A 6 -57.94 -17.62 17.83
C VAL A 6 -56.90 -18.03 16.81
N VAL A 7 -55.72 -17.41 16.85
CA VAL A 7 -54.53 -17.88 16.13
C VAL A 7 -53.84 -18.90 17.02
N LEU A 8 -53.88 -20.18 16.61
CA LEU A 8 -53.14 -21.26 17.24
C LEU A 8 -51.64 -21.09 16.90
N VAL A 9 -50.83 -20.76 17.90
CA VAL A 9 -49.36 -20.82 17.79
C VAL A 9 -48.95 -22.28 17.98
N GLY A 10 -48.67 -22.98 16.89
CA GLY A 10 -48.12 -24.33 16.90
C GLY A 10 -46.62 -24.29 17.19
N THR A 11 -46.24 -24.59 18.43
CA THR A 11 -44.85 -24.84 18.84
C THR A 11 -44.43 -26.23 18.34
N CYS A 12 -43.69 -26.29 17.24
CA CYS A 12 -43.03 -27.53 16.82
C CYS A 12 -41.76 -27.75 17.65
N CYS A 13 -41.87 -28.51 18.73
CA CYS A 13 -40.74 -29.13 19.42
C CYS A 13 -40.28 -30.36 18.61
N LEU A 14 -39.21 -30.22 17.83
CA LEU A 14 -38.52 -31.36 17.23
C LEU A 14 -37.45 -31.87 18.21
N LEU A 15 -37.77 -33.00 18.85
CA LEU A 15 -36.82 -33.87 19.53
C LEU A 15 -35.92 -34.51 18.47
N VAL A 16 -34.62 -34.21 18.50
CA VAL A 16 -33.62 -34.94 17.69
C VAL A 16 -32.87 -35.90 18.61
N SER A 17 -33.03 -37.19 18.32
CA SER A 17 -32.28 -38.27 18.94
C SER A 17 -30.81 -38.23 18.51
N THR A 18 -29.93 -38.41 19.47
CA THR A 18 -28.49 -38.50 19.28
C THR A 18 -28.11 -39.84 18.68
N ASP A 19 -27.53 -39.84 17.48
CA ASP A 19 -26.66 -40.92 17.02
C ASP A 19 -25.29 -40.34 16.66
N ALA A 20 -24.27 -40.93 17.26
CA ALA A 20 -22.88 -40.52 17.16
C ALA A 20 -22.29 -40.96 15.82
N ALA A 21 -21.90 -39.99 14.99
CA ALA A 21 -21.04 -40.20 13.83
C ALA A 21 -20.06 -39.03 13.69
N ALA A 22 -18.80 -39.37 13.40
CA ALA A 22 -17.62 -38.54 13.14
C ALA A 22 -17.83 -37.02 13.07
N GLY A 23 -17.15 -36.28 13.96
CA GLY A 23 -17.26 -34.84 14.14
C GLY A 23 -16.99 -34.03 12.86
N ALA A 24 -18.07 -33.72 12.13
CA ALA A 24 -18.13 -32.55 11.28
C ALA A 24 -18.27 -31.34 12.19
N GLN A 25 -17.27 -30.45 12.15
CA GLN A 25 -17.31 -29.17 12.84
C GLN A 25 -18.48 -28.37 12.25
N VAL A 26 -19.55 -28.20 13.02
CA VAL A 26 -20.73 -27.42 12.61
C VAL A 26 -20.25 -26.00 12.35
N ALA A 27 -20.42 -25.50 11.13
CA ALA A 27 -20.04 -24.15 10.78
C ALA A 27 -20.81 -23.15 11.65
N GLY A 28 -20.10 -22.40 12.50
CA GLY A 28 -20.67 -21.28 13.24
C GLY A 28 -21.28 -20.24 12.30
N PRO A 29 -22.29 -19.47 12.76
CA PRO A 29 -22.96 -18.48 11.93
C PRO A 29 -21.95 -17.42 11.43
N PRO A 30 -22.11 -16.92 10.19
CA PRO A 30 -21.23 -15.89 9.66
C PRO A 30 -21.38 -14.60 10.46
N VAL A 31 -20.30 -13.84 10.51
CA VAL A 31 -20.17 -12.62 11.30
C VAL A 31 -20.35 -11.41 10.39
N CYS A 32 -21.35 -10.60 10.66
CA CYS A 32 -21.67 -9.43 9.83
C CYS A 32 -21.27 -8.13 10.55
N LEU A 33 -20.51 -7.28 9.85
CA LEU A 33 -20.22 -5.92 10.25
C LEU A 33 -20.86 -4.99 9.21
N ALA A 34 -21.80 -4.13 9.61
CA ALA A 34 -22.55 -3.32 8.65
C ALA A 34 -22.94 -1.94 9.19
N ASN A 35 -22.98 -0.96 8.29
CA ASN A 35 -23.67 0.32 8.48
C ASN A 35 -24.51 0.62 7.24
N GLU A 36 -25.04 1.84 7.12
CA GLU A 36 -25.89 2.25 6.00
C GLU A 36 -25.19 2.24 4.62
N ARG A 37 -23.86 2.12 4.59
CA ARG A 37 -23.02 2.32 3.39
C ARG A 37 -22.27 1.06 2.98
N LEU A 38 -21.77 0.30 3.95
CA LEU A 38 -20.93 -0.85 3.70
C LEU A 38 -21.34 -2.02 4.61
N GLN A 39 -21.33 -3.22 4.04
CA GLN A 39 -21.50 -4.47 4.77
C GLN A 39 -20.33 -5.40 4.46
N LEU A 40 -19.67 -5.88 5.51
CA LEU A 40 -18.68 -6.95 5.46
C LEU A 40 -19.27 -8.22 6.09
N LEU A 41 -18.99 -9.37 5.48
CA LEU A 41 -19.35 -10.67 6.03
C LEU A 41 -18.08 -11.51 6.18
N PHE A 42 -17.90 -12.12 7.34
CA PHE A 42 -16.79 -13.03 7.65
C PHE A 42 -17.32 -14.42 7.98
N ASP A 43 -16.56 -15.45 7.67
CA ASP A 43 -16.83 -16.81 8.13
C ASP A 43 -16.69 -16.88 9.66
N GLY A 44 -17.66 -17.50 10.34
CA GLY A 44 -17.68 -17.58 11.79
C GLY A 44 -16.61 -18.46 12.42
N ASN A 45 -15.95 -19.32 11.62
CA ASN A 45 -14.98 -20.31 12.11
C ASN A 45 -13.56 -20.01 11.66
N SER A 46 -13.37 -19.47 10.45
CA SER A 46 -12.05 -19.13 9.93
C SER A 46 -11.76 -17.63 9.94
N GLY A 47 -12.80 -16.79 10.04
CA GLY A 47 -12.70 -15.35 9.85
C GLY A 47 -12.41 -14.93 8.41
N ASP A 48 -12.51 -15.85 7.43
CA ASP A 48 -12.34 -15.51 6.02
C ASP A 48 -13.34 -14.44 5.61
N LEU A 49 -12.88 -13.42 4.86
CA LEU A 49 -13.77 -12.41 4.30
C LEU A 49 -14.58 -13.04 3.16
N LEU A 50 -15.91 -13.06 3.31
CA LEU A 50 -16.86 -13.69 2.38
C LEU A 50 -17.61 -12.69 1.49
N ARG A 51 -17.74 -11.43 1.94
CA ARG A 51 -18.48 -10.39 1.22
C ARG A 51 -17.97 -8.99 1.53
N ILE A 52 -17.95 -8.15 0.51
CA ILE A 52 -17.85 -6.69 0.62
C ILE A 52 -19.00 -6.11 -0.19
N ARG A 53 -20.07 -5.68 0.48
CA ARG A 53 -21.27 -5.14 -0.18
C ARG A 53 -21.37 -3.64 0.02
N ASP A 54 -21.41 -2.93 -1.10
CA ASP A 54 -21.86 -1.54 -1.13
C ASP A 54 -23.39 -1.51 -0.98
N VAL A 55 -23.85 -0.96 0.13
CA VAL A 55 -25.28 -0.93 0.47
C VAL A 55 -26.04 0.05 -0.43
N ILE A 56 -25.41 1.17 -0.79
CA ILE A 56 -26.02 2.23 -1.60
C ILE A 56 -26.10 1.79 -3.07
N ALA A 57 -25.01 1.26 -3.62
CA ALA A 57 -24.97 0.78 -5.00
C ALA A 57 -25.66 -0.58 -5.17
N GLY A 58 -25.92 -1.30 -4.07
CA GLY A 58 -26.52 -2.63 -4.10
C GLY A 58 -25.62 -3.69 -4.74
N HIS A 59 -24.30 -3.49 -4.73
CA HIS A 59 -23.33 -4.34 -5.42
C HIS A 59 -22.46 -5.12 -4.42
N ASP A 60 -22.29 -6.42 -4.66
CA ASP A 60 -21.32 -7.25 -3.96
C ASP A 60 -20.02 -7.27 -4.77
N HIS A 61 -18.92 -6.86 -4.14
CA HIS A 61 -17.64 -6.73 -4.79
C HIS A 61 -16.81 -8.01 -4.74
N LEU A 62 -17.25 -9.04 -4.03
CA LEU A 62 -16.62 -10.36 -4.03
C LEU A 62 -17.49 -11.36 -4.80
N GLY A 63 -16.84 -12.15 -5.65
CA GLY A 63 -17.42 -13.30 -6.33
C GLY A 63 -16.90 -14.60 -5.72
N ASP A 64 -16.57 -15.57 -6.58
CA ASP A 64 -16.08 -16.87 -6.11
C ASP A 64 -14.71 -16.75 -5.43
N HIS A 65 -14.58 -17.33 -4.23
CA HIS A 65 -13.30 -17.45 -3.54
C HIS A 65 -12.50 -18.65 -4.04
N PRO A 66 -11.16 -18.55 -4.12
CA PRO A 66 -10.33 -19.72 -4.36
C PRO A 66 -10.44 -20.68 -3.17
N SER A 67 -10.81 -21.94 -3.44
CA SER A 67 -10.92 -22.99 -2.42
C SER A 67 -9.61 -23.21 -1.63
N ALA A 68 -8.46 -22.83 -2.18
CA ALA A 68 -7.13 -23.00 -1.59
C ALA A 68 -6.50 -21.70 -1.06
N ALA A 69 -7.23 -20.58 -1.01
CA ALA A 69 -6.69 -19.29 -0.57
C ALA A 69 -6.23 -19.36 0.90
N SER A 70 -5.07 -18.76 1.24
CA SER A 70 -4.50 -18.71 2.59
C SER A 70 -5.33 -17.96 3.65
N GLY A 71 -6.51 -17.46 3.29
CA GLY A 71 -7.26 -16.46 4.03
C GLY A 71 -6.76 -15.05 3.74
N PHE A 72 -7.45 -14.03 4.25
CA PHE A 72 -7.23 -12.63 3.84
C PHE A 72 -5.93 -12.00 4.38
N TRP A 73 -5.08 -12.76 5.06
CA TRP A 73 -3.74 -12.34 5.46
C TRP A 73 -2.74 -13.49 5.50
N SER A 74 -1.46 -13.16 5.34
CA SER A 74 -0.35 -14.09 5.58
C SER A 74 0.87 -13.36 6.14
N ILE A 75 1.69 -14.06 6.91
CA ILE A 75 2.91 -13.54 7.53
C ILE A 75 4.04 -14.47 7.16
N GLN A 76 5.13 -13.91 6.63
CA GLN A 76 6.41 -14.59 6.49
C GLN A 76 7.34 -14.13 7.60
N ALA A 77 7.90 -15.08 8.33
CA ALA A 77 8.82 -14.83 9.42
C ALA A 77 9.98 -15.83 9.41
N ARG A 78 11.00 -15.55 10.21
CA ARG A 78 12.10 -16.47 10.52
C ARG A 78 12.45 -16.41 11.99
N LEU A 79 13.25 -17.34 12.48
CA LEU A 79 13.80 -17.26 13.82
C LEU A 79 14.94 -16.22 13.89
N ALA A 80 14.99 -15.45 14.97
CA ALA A 80 16.13 -14.59 15.27
C ALA A 80 17.44 -15.39 15.30
N GLY A 81 18.53 -14.80 14.80
CA GLY A 81 19.83 -15.45 14.69
C GLY A 81 20.06 -16.28 13.42
N GLN A 82 19.01 -16.62 12.67
CA GLN A 82 19.16 -17.15 11.31
C GLN A 82 19.23 -15.98 10.32
N GLY A 83 20.36 -15.80 9.63
CA GLY A 83 20.52 -14.77 8.59
C GLY A 83 19.55 -14.98 7.40
N SER A 84 19.36 -13.99 6.54
CA SER A 84 18.55 -14.14 5.31
C SER A 84 19.20 -15.10 4.30
N ALA A 85 20.50 -15.32 4.43
CA ALA A 85 21.28 -16.39 3.80
C ALA A 85 22.43 -16.74 4.77
N SER A 86 22.71 -18.03 4.95
CA SER A 86 23.95 -18.45 5.62
C SER A 86 25.15 -18.16 4.70
N ALA A 87 26.36 -18.01 5.28
CA ALA A 87 27.59 -17.84 4.50
C ALA A 87 27.85 -19.02 3.54
N ASP A 88 27.20 -20.17 3.80
CA ASP A 88 27.28 -21.41 3.02
C ASP A 88 26.12 -21.57 2.01
N GLY A 89 25.25 -20.57 1.85
CA GLY A 89 24.19 -20.56 0.84
C GLY A 89 22.94 -21.40 1.17
N GLU A 90 22.89 -22.05 2.34
CA GLU A 90 21.68 -22.74 2.81
C GLU A 90 20.61 -21.70 3.22
N PRO A 91 19.38 -21.79 2.67
CA PRO A 91 18.30 -20.88 2.98
C PRO A 91 17.84 -21.04 4.44
N SER A 92 17.66 -19.92 5.14
CA SER A 92 17.04 -19.95 6.47
C SER A 92 15.61 -20.48 6.39
N GLN A 93 15.21 -21.25 7.41
CA GLN A 93 13.89 -21.86 7.44
C GLN A 93 12.83 -20.77 7.63
N ARG A 94 12.08 -20.49 6.55
CA ARG A 94 10.96 -19.55 6.59
C ARG A 94 9.74 -20.20 7.25
N ILE A 95 9.09 -19.44 8.13
CA ILE A 95 7.85 -19.78 8.80
C ILE A 95 6.74 -18.97 8.12
N ALA A 96 5.77 -19.67 7.54
CA ALA A 96 4.59 -19.07 6.94
C ALA A 96 3.39 -19.25 7.87
N LEU A 97 2.81 -18.15 8.35
CA LEU A 97 1.58 -18.13 9.12
C LEU A 97 0.46 -17.56 8.26
N THR A 98 -0.72 -18.18 8.33
CA THR A 98 -1.92 -17.76 7.62
C THR A 98 -3.14 -17.93 8.51
N ALA A 99 -4.26 -17.30 8.16
CA ALA A 99 -5.52 -17.48 8.88
C ALA A 99 -5.91 -18.97 9.00
N ARG A 100 -5.61 -19.79 7.98
CA ARG A 100 -5.91 -21.23 7.95
C ARG A 100 -4.98 -22.09 8.81
N THR A 101 -3.78 -21.61 9.11
CA THR A 101 -2.84 -22.34 9.99
C THR A 101 -3.13 -22.15 11.47
N ALA A 102 -4.03 -21.23 11.82
CA ALA A 102 -4.49 -21.06 13.19
C ALA A 102 -5.47 -22.18 13.56
N HIS A 103 -5.27 -22.80 14.72
CA HIS A 103 -6.21 -23.80 15.24
C HIS A 103 -7.37 -23.19 16.02
N ARG A 104 -7.29 -21.90 16.35
CA ARG A 104 -8.36 -21.17 17.03
C ARG A 104 -8.61 -19.84 16.34
N PHE A 105 -9.88 -19.54 16.20
CA PHE A 105 -10.39 -18.25 15.75
C PHE A 105 -11.54 -17.84 16.66
N HIS A 106 -11.60 -16.54 16.98
CA HIS A 106 -12.77 -15.93 17.59
C HIS A 106 -12.87 -14.47 17.17
N HIS A 107 -14.01 -13.86 17.45
CA HIS A 107 -14.26 -12.46 17.19
C HIS A 107 -14.93 -11.79 18.38
N GLU A 108 -14.70 -10.50 18.54
CA GLU A 108 -15.30 -9.67 19.59
C GLU A 108 -15.83 -8.38 18.97
N SER A 109 -17.07 -8.00 19.31
CA SER A 109 -17.58 -6.68 18.95
C SER A 109 -16.81 -5.59 19.69
N ARG A 110 -16.49 -4.48 19.02
CA ARG A 110 -15.79 -3.33 19.60
C ARG A 110 -16.61 -2.05 19.34
N GLY A 111 -16.67 -1.14 20.32
CA GLY A 111 -17.36 0.15 20.18
C GLY A 111 -18.88 0.10 20.39
N ALA A 112 -19.57 1.19 20.01
CA ALA A 112 -21.03 1.22 19.98
C ALA A 112 -21.52 0.12 19.02
N GLU A 113 -22.55 -0.62 19.43
CA GLU A 113 -23.01 -1.84 18.77
C GLU A 113 -23.04 -1.67 17.24
N SER A 114 -22.36 -2.58 16.51
CA SER A 114 -22.33 -2.76 15.04
C SER A 114 -21.28 -2.05 14.17
N SER A 115 -20.44 -1.12 14.64
CA SER A 115 -19.52 -0.39 13.73
C SER A 115 -18.05 -0.82 13.74
N ALA A 116 -17.64 -1.63 14.72
CA ALA A 116 -16.31 -2.26 14.72
C ALA A 116 -16.31 -3.69 15.26
N ILE A 117 -15.33 -4.46 14.79
CA ILE A 117 -15.10 -5.84 15.21
C ILE A 117 -13.60 -6.10 15.34
N GLN A 118 -13.23 -6.94 16.29
CA GLN A 118 -11.90 -7.52 16.38
C GLN A 118 -11.97 -9.00 16.02
N LEU A 119 -11.10 -9.42 15.13
CA LEU A 119 -10.92 -10.79 14.69
C LEU A 119 -9.58 -11.30 15.23
N VAL A 120 -9.54 -12.50 15.82
CA VAL A 120 -8.35 -13.01 16.51
C VAL A 120 -8.08 -14.46 16.11
N TRP A 121 -6.88 -14.70 15.60
CA TRP A 121 -6.35 -16.03 15.30
C TRP A 121 -5.23 -16.39 16.29
N SER A 122 -5.28 -17.59 16.84
CA SER A 122 -4.30 -18.08 17.81
C SER A 122 -4.10 -19.60 17.70
N ASP A 123 -3.20 -20.15 18.54
CA ASP A 123 -2.87 -21.57 18.55
C ASP A 123 -2.31 -22.03 17.19
N PHE A 124 -1.21 -21.43 16.76
CA PHE A 124 -0.50 -21.78 15.53
C PHE A 124 0.39 -23.03 15.68
N ARG A 125 0.37 -23.68 16.86
CA ARG A 125 1.21 -24.83 17.22
C ARG A 125 2.70 -24.63 16.91
N LEU A 126 3.19 -23.42 17.12
CA LEU A 126 4.57 -23.04 16.88
C LEU A 126 5.35 -23.04 18.20
N PRO A 127 6.24 -24.02 18.46
CA PRO A 127 6.92 -24.13 19.76
C PRO A 127 7.76 -22.90 20.12
N ALA A 128 8.29 -22.21 19.10
CA ALA A 128 9.07 -20.99 19.30
C ALA A 128 8.23 -19.79 19.76
N ALA A 129 6.92 -19.77 19.47
CA ALA A 129 6.01 -18.69 19.84
C ALA A 129 4.62 -19.27 20.21
N PRO A 130 4.51 -19.95 21.38
CA PRO A 130 3.31 -20.71 21.73
C PRO A 130 2.07 -19.81 21.96
N ASP A 131 2.28 -18.58 22.44
CA ASP A 131 1.23 -17.60 22.74
C ASP A 131 0.97 -16.62 21.61
N LEU A 132 1.49 -16.89 20.40
CA LEU A 132 1.35 -16.01 19.25
C LEU A 132 -0.11 -15.86 18.86
N ALA A 133 -0.54 -14.62 18.69
CA ALA A 133 -1.86 -14.29 18.16
C ALA A 133 -1.77 -13.22 17.08
N VAL A 134 -2.63 -13.32 16.07
CA VAL A 134 -2.83 -12.27 15.06
C VAL A 134 -4.19 -11.66 15.31
N GLU A 135 -4.23 -10.34 15.51
CA GLU A 135 -5.43 -9.56 15.75
C GLU A 135 -5.65 -8.60 14.59
N VAL A 136 -6.87 -8.60 14.05
CA VAL A 136 -7.32 -7.62 13.05
C VAL A 136 -8.50 -6.86 13.61
N GLU A 137 -8.35 -5.56 13.77
CA GLU A 137 -9.46 -4.65 14.06
C GLU A 137 -10.01 -4.10 12.74
N VAL A 138 -11.33 -4.19 12.55
CA VAL A 138 -12.04 -3.63 11.39
C VAL A 138 -13.12 -2.69 11.90
N ARG A 139 -13.13 -1.45 11.39
CA ARG A 139 -14.12 -0.43 11.71
C ARG A 139 -14.70 0.20 10.45
N LEU A 140 -16.00 0.44 10.41
CA LEU A 140 -16.64 1.15 9.30
C LEU A 140 -16.53 2.67 9.49
N ASP A 141 -16.35 3.43 8.40
CA ASP A 141 -16.54 4.89 8.42
C ASP A 141 -18.02 5.20 8.15
N ASP A 142 -18.60 6.10 8.96
CA ASP A 142 -20.02 6.44 8.84
C ASP A 142 -20.30 7.45 7.73
N ARG A 143 -19.26 8.11 7.20
CA ARG A 143 -19.41 9.17 6.19
C ARG A 143 -19.21 8.66 4.77
N VAL A 144 -18.34 7.67 4.61
CA VAL A 144 -17.94 7.08 3.33
C VAL A 144 -18.01 5.55 3.42
N PRO A 145 -18.23 4.83 2.30
CA PRO A 145 -18.22 3.36 2.30
C PRO A 145 -16.78 2.82 2.38
N ASP A 146 -16.07 3.16 3.47
CA ASP A 146 -14.75 2.62 3.82
C ASP A 146 -14.88 1.70 5.02
N SER A 147 -14.08 0.63 5.00
CA SER A 147 -13.67 -0.08 6.18
C SER A 147 -12.20 0.20 6.47
N VAL A 148 -11.87 0.39 7.74
CA VAL A 148 -10.56 0.77 8.26
C VAL A 148 -10.02 -0.41 9.08
N TRP A 149 -8.85 -0.90 8.69
CA TRP A 149 -8.28 -2.15 9.15
C TRP A 149 -6.95 -1.89 9.85
N ALA A 150 -6.72 -2.56 10.97
CA ALA A 150 -5.44 -2.53 11.69
C ALA A 150 -5.03 -3.95 12.08
N LEU A 151 -3.81 -4.35 11.71
CA LEU A 151 -3.25 -5.66 12.06
C LEU A 151 -2.21 -5.52 13.18
N THR A 152 -2.33 -6.39 14.17
CA THR A 152 -1.40 -6.56 15.29
C THR A 152 -0.96 -8.03 15.37
N ILE A 153 0.33 -8.27 15.54
CA ILE A 153 0.89 -9.59 15.90
C ILE A 153 1.31 -9.51 17.36
N ARG A 154 0.69 -10.31 18.23
CA ARG A 154 0.99 -10.40 19.66
C ARG A 154 1.87 -11.60 19.97
N ASN A 155 2.72 -11.43 20.97
CA ASN A 155 3.65 -12.44 21.49
C ASN A 155 4.41 -13.17 20.37
N PRO A 156 5.08 -12.44 19.44
CA PRO A 156 5.82 -13.07 18.35
C PRO A 156 7.02 -13.91 18.85
N GLY A 157 7.38 -13.83 20.13
CA GLY A 157 8.50 -14.55 20.71
C GLY A 157 9.82 -14.18 20.00
N PRO A 158 10.62 -15.17 19.55
CA PRO A 158 11.88 -14.94 18.85
C PRO A 158 11.69 -14.72 17.33
N LEU A 159 10.46 -14.58 16.83
CA LEU A 159 10.21 -14.42 15.40
C LEU A 159 10.60 -13.03 14.91
N VAL A 160 11.30 -13.01 13.77
CA VAL A 160 11.54 -11.84 12.95
C VAL A 160 10.55 -11.88 11.80
N VAL A 161 9.52 -11.04 11.84
CA VAL A 161 8.55 -10.86 10.76
C VAL A 161 9.20 -10.11 9.60
N GLU A 162 9.24 -10.72 8.43
CA GLU A 162 9.87 -10.15 7.23
C GLU A 162 8.85 -9.51 6.29
N GLU A 163 7.65 -10.10 6.21
CA GLU A 163 6.59 -9.65 5.33
C GLU A 163 5.21 -9.96 5.95
N VAL A 164 4.28 -9.03 5.83
CA VAL A 164 2.86 -9.23 6.15
C VAL A 164 2.04 -8.88 4.92
N ARG A 165 1.33 -9.84 4.32
CA ARG A 165 0.35 -9.57 3.26
C ARG A 165 -1.01 -9.37 3.91
N PHE A 166 -1.56 -8.16 3.82
CA PHE A 166 -2.80 -7.78 4.48
C PHE A 166 -3.37 -6.45 3.94
N PRO A 167 -4.68 -6.34 3.69
CA PRO A 167 -5.58 -7.44 3.43
C PRO A 167 -5.26 -8.05 2.07
N VAL A 168 -5.66 -9.30 1.91
CA VAL A 168 -5.75 -9.98 0.62
C VAL A 168 -7.22 -10.09 0.25
N VAL A 169 -7.61 -9.42 -0.83
CA VAL A 169 -8.96 -9.45 -1.39
C VAL A 169 -8.96 -10.43 -2.55
N PHE A 170 -9.49 -11.62 -2.31
CA PHE A 170 -9.61 -12.65 -3.33
C PHE A 170 -10.92 -12.50 -4.11
N GLY A 171 -10.85 -12.80 -5.41
CA GLY A 171 -12.05 -13.03 -6.21
C GLY A 171 -12.93 -11.78 -6.36
N VAL A 172 -12.36 -10.67 -6.80
CA VAL A 172 -13.13 -9.46 -7.15
C VAL A 172 -14.22 -9.83 -8.14
N ALA A 173 -15.47 -9.49 -7.79
CA ALA A 173 -16.66 -9.79 -8.56
C ALA A 173 -16.51 -9.33 -10.01
N ARG A 174 -16.92 -10.18 -10.95
CA ARG A 174 -16.82 -9.88 -12.37
C ARG A 174 -17.79 -8.77 -12.74
N GLN A 175 -17.28 -7.77 -13.46
CA GLN A 175 -18.08 -6.73 -14.07
C GLN A 175 -17.75 -6.61 -15.57
N GLU A 176 -18.56 -5.84 -16.29
CA GLU A 176 -18.22 -5.39 -17.65
C GLU A 176 -17.22 -4.23 -17.56
N ASP A 177 -16.49 -3.95 -18.66
CA ASP A 177 -15.59 -2.79 -18.80
C ASP A 177 -14.68 -2.53 -17.58
N GLU A 178 -14.04 -3.59 -17.09
CA GLU A 178 -13.22 -3.54 -15.89
C GLU A 178 -11.92 -2.76 -16.13
N VAL A 179 -11.66 -1.83 -15.22
CA VAL A 179 -10.52 -0.92 -15.22
C VAL A 179 -9.69 -1.10 -13.96
N LEU A 180 -8.38 -1.11 -14.15
CA LEU A 180 -7.39 -0.98 -13.09
C LEU A 180 -6.75 0.42 -13.19
N ALA A 181 -6.92 1.23 -12.15
CA ALA A 181 -6.28 2.54 -12.03
C ALA A 181 -5.22 2.53 -10.93
N VAL A 182 -4.02 2.97 -11.29
CA VAL A 182 -2.85 2.94 -10.42
C VAL A 182 -2.12 4.27 -10.53
N PRO A 183 -1.76 4.93 -9.41
CA PRO A 183 -0.93 6.13 -9.41
C PRO A 183 0.56 5.79 -9.66
N HIS A 184 0.85 5.00 -10.69
CA HIS A 184 2.21 4.67 -11.12
C HIS A 184 2.80 5.88 -11.85
N TRP A 185 3.87 6.47 -11.30
CA TRP A 185 4.42 7.75 -11.72
C TRP A 185 3.35 8.85 -11.76
N MET A 186 2.93 9.29 -12.94
CA MET A 186 1.89 10.31 -13.12
C MET A 186 0.47 9.73 -13.10
N GLY A 187 0.33 8.39 -13.19
CA GLY A 187 -0.93 7.68 -13.25
C GLY A 187 -1.05 6.79 -14.48
N GLU A 188 -1.63 5.60 -14.29
CA GLU A 188 -1.95 4.63 -15.32
C GLU A 188 -3.40 4.17 -15.18
N LYS A 189 -4.09 4.07 -16.31
CA LYS A 189 -5.44 3.51 -16.42
C LYS A 189 -5.38 2.37 -17.44
N MET A 190 -5.71 1.16 -16.98
CA MET A 190 -5.76 -0.04 -17.82
C MET A 190 -7.21 -0.47 -18.00
N SER A 191 -7.74 -0.30 -19.21
CA SER A 191 -9.01 -0.91 -19.63
C SER A 191 -8.85 -2.41 -19.88
N ASP A 192 -9.96 -3.16 -19.89
CA ASP A 192 -9.98 -4.62 -20.05
C ASP A 192 -9.08 -5.35 -19.03
N ALA A 193 -9.02 -4.84 -17.80
CA ALA A 193 -8.03 -5.23 -16.81
C ALA A 193 -8.07 -6.73 -16.49
N ARG A 194 -9.26 -7.33 -16.32
CA ARG A 194 -9.36 -8.79 -16.11
C ARG A 194 -8.79 -9.57 -17.26
N ARG A 195 -9.15 -9.23 -18.50
CA ARG A 195 -8.64 -9.92 -19.69
C ARG A 195 -7.12 -9.82 -19.77
N PHE A 196 -6.54 -8.67 -19.41
CA PHE A 196 -5.09 -8.54 -19.35
C PHE A 196 -4.46 -9.43 -18.27
N LEU A 197 -5.05 -9.43 -17.06
CA LEU A 197 -4.53 -10.15 -15.89
C LEU A 197 -4.69 -11.68 -16.01
N THR A 198 -5.77 -12.14 -16.62
CA THR A 198 -6.12 -13.57 -16.71
C THR A 198 -5.91 -14.15 -18.11
N GLY A 199 -5.63 -13.31 -19.10
CA GLY A 199 -5.48 -13.73 -20.49
C GLY A 199 -4.08 -14.27 -20.81
N GLY A 200 -4.03 -15.20 -21.77
CA GLY A 200 -2.82 -15.91 -22.18
C GLY A 200 -2.63 -17.23 -21.44
N ASN A 201 -1.52 -17.92 -21.71
CA ASN A 201 -1.24 -19.24 -21.11
C ASN A 201 -0.82 -19.14 -19.64
N THR A 202 -0.47 -17.94 -19.15
CA THR A 202 0.03 -17.74 -17.78
C THR A 202 -0.63 -16.49 -17.19
N PRO A 203 -1.39 -16.61 -16.09
CA PRO A 203 -1.96 -15.46 -15.39
C PRO A 203 -0.86 -14.49 -14.94
N ARG A 204 -1.19 -13.20 -14.92
CA ARG A 204 -0.25 -12.12 -14.63
C ARG A 204 -0.45 -11.59 -13.22
N ARG A 205 0.66 -11.13 -12.65
CA ARG A 205 0.71 -10.38 -11.41
C ARG A 205 1.42 -9.06 -11.66
N LEU A 206 0.76 -7.96 -11.29
CA LEU A 206 1.30 -6.62 -11.33
C LEU A 206 1.58 -6.15 -9.91
N GLN A 207 2.73 -5.48 -9.71
CA GLN A 207 3.24 -5.09 -8.40
C GLN A 207 3.82 -3.68 -8.46
N TRP A 208 3.49 -2.86 -7.46
CA TRP A 208 3.98 -1.47 -7.38
C TRP A 208 4.52 -1.17 -5.97
N PRO A 209 5.84 -0.96 -5.83
CA PRO A 209 6.44 -0.63 -4.55
C PRO A 209 6.18 0.83 -4.16
N TYR A 210 6.00 1.04 -2.86
CA TYR A 210 5.92 2.35 -2.22
C TYR A 210 6.84 2.38 -0.98
N PRO A 211 7.61 3.46 -0.74
CA PRO A 211 7.86 4.55 -1.67
C PRO A 211 8.63 4.05 -2.91
N GLY A 212 8.43 4.71 -4.05
CA GLY A 212 9.00 4.27 -5.31
C GLY A 212 8.18 4.77 -6.49
N HIS A 213 7.84 3.86 -7.40
CA HIS A 213 7.08 4.22 -8.59
C HIS A 213 5.61 4.50 -8.29
N LEU A 214 5.07 4.02 -7.18
CA LEU A 214 3.72 4.35 -6.76
C LEU A 214 3.72 5.74 -6.08
N SER A 215 3.07 6.73 -6.67
CA SER A 215 3.09 8.12 -6.20
C SER A 215 2.11 8.38 -5.05
N LEU A 216 1.05 7.58 -4.95
CA LEU A 216 0.04 7.64 -3.88
C LEU A 216 -0.14 6.23 -3.29
N GLN A 217 -0.47 6.11 -2.02
CA GLN A 217 -0.63 4.82 -1.35
C GLN A 217 -2.02 4.22 -1.59
N CYS A 218 -2.43 4.06 -2.85
CA CYS A 218 -3.71 3.44 -3.19
C CYS A 218 -3.74 2.84 -4.60
N VAL A 219 -4.67 1.91 -4.81
CA VAL A 219 -5.04 1.34 -6.12
C VAL A 219 -6.56 1.17 -6.20
N ALA A 220 -7.10 1.14 -7.42
CA ALA A 220 -8.53 0.89 -7.63
C ALA A 220 -8.79 -0.09 -8.77
N TYR A 221 -9.79 -0.94 -8.57
CA TYR A 221 -10.29 -1.90 -9.56
C TYR A 221 -11.81 -1.75 -9.68
N TYR A 222 -12.33 -1.37 -10.85
CA TYR A 222 -13.70 -0.88 -10.98
C TYR A 222 -14.29 -1.13 -12.37
N ARG A 223 -15.62 -1.05 -12.49
CA ARG A 223 -16.29 -0.90 -13.78
C ARG A 223 -16.21 0.56 -14.22
N GLU A 224 -15.83 0.82 -15.47
CA GLU A 224 -15.84 2.19 -16.02
C GLU A 224 -17.19 2.90 -15.75
N GLY A 225 -17.15 4.06 -15.08
CA GLY A 225 -18.35 4.82 -14.71
C GLY A 225 -19.27 4.13 -13.70
N GLY A 226 -18.74 3.19 -12.90
CA GLY A 226 -19.53 2.31 -12.05
C GLY A 226 -18.87 1.92 -10.74
N SER A 227 -19.32 0.78 -10.20
CA SER A 227 -18.89 0.27 -8.90
C SER A 227 -17.44 -0.21 -8.91
N GLY A 228 -16.69 0.13 -7.86
CA GLY A 228 -15.28 -0.21 -7.73
C GLY A 228 -14.83 -0.52 -6.32
N LEU A 229 -13.73 -1.27 -6.23
CA LEU A 229 -12.96 -1.50 -5.01
C LEU A 229 -11.76 -0.55 -4.95
N TYR A 230 -11.53 -0.01 -3.77
CA TYR A 230 -10.46 0.90 -3.43
C TYR A 230 -9.63 0.31 -2.29
N LEU A 231 -8.32 0.16 -2.52
CA LEU A 231 -7.36 -0.26 -1.50
C LEU A 231 -6.38 0.87 -1.24
N ALA A 232 -6.16 1.22 0.03
CA ALA A 232 -5.21 2.26 0.38
C ALA A 232 -4.54 2.06 1.74
N CYS A 233 -3.37 2.67 1.93
CA CYS A 233 -2.73 2.82 3.23
C CYS A 233 -2.74 4.28 3.65
N ARG A 234 -3.15 4.55 4.90
CA ARG A 234 -3.06 5.89 5.51
C ARG A 234 -1.80 5.99 6.37
N ASP A 235 -0.65 5.77 5.76
CA ASP A 235 0.65 5.80 6.43
C ASP A 235 1.38 7.13 6.25
N ALA A 236 1.43 7.94 7.30
CA ALA A 236 2.15 9.20 7.32
C ALA A 236 3.69 9.05 7.42
N THR A 237 4.18 7.85 7.69
CA THR A 237 5.61 7.55 7.94
C THR A 237 6.34 7.01 6.71
N VAL A 238 5.63 6.79 5.60
CA VAL A 238 6.20 6.39 4.30
C VAL A 238 6.96 5.05 4.37
N GLN A 239 6.46 4.10 5.16
CA GLN A 239 7.07 2.77 5.28
C GLN A 239 7.00 1.99 3.98
N ARG A 240 7.97 1.09 3.77
CA ARG A 240 8.00 0.21 2.60
C ARG A 240 6.78 -0.71 2.57
N LYS A 241 6.11 -0.75 1.42
CA LYS A 241 5.01 -1.65 1.10
C LYS A 241 4.94 -1.88 -0.41
N GLU A 242 4.14 -2.83 -0.83
CA GLU A 242 3.91 -3.15 -2.23
C GLU A 242 2.43 -3.47 -2.45
N PHE A 243 1.81 -2.79 -3.41
CA PHE A 243 0.45 -3.09 -3.84
C PHE A 243 0.51 -4.08 -5.00
N ALA A 244 -0.38 -5.07 -5.02
CA ALA A 244 -0.43 -6.01 -6.13
C ALA A 244 -1.86 -6.31 -6.56
N VAL A 245 -2.03 -6.56 -7.86
CA VAL A 245 -3.26 -7.08 -8.46
C VAL A 245 -2.86 -8.21 -9.41
N TRP A 246 -3.56 -9.34 -9.35
CA TRP A 246 -3.25 -10.51 -10.17
C TRP A 246 -4.48 -11.27 -10.63
N GLY A 247 -4.32 -12.00 -11.73
CA GLY A 247 -5.28 -12.98 -12.22
C GLY A 247 -4.91 -14.40 -11.78
N ASP A 248 -5.87 -15.32 -11.80
CA ASP A 248 -5.63 -16.77 -11.70
C ASP A 248 -6.12 -17.52 -12.95
N SER A 249 -5.93 -18.85 -12.96
CA SER A 249 -6.34 -19.73 -14.07
C SER A 249 -7.86 -19.84 -14.25
N ASP A 250 -8.63 -19.49 -13.22
CA ASP A 250 -10.10 -19.50 -13.22
C ASP A 250 -10.66 -18.13 -13.63
N ALA A 251 -9.81 -17.26 -14.17
CA ALA A 251 -10.12 -15.88 -14.54
C ALA A 251 -10.65 -15.00 -13.39
N ARG A 252 -10.27 -15.33 -12.15
CA ARG A 252 -10.51 -14.47 -10.99
C ARG A 252 -9.43 -13.41 -10.92
N VAL A 253 -9.80 -12.27 -10.36
CA VAL A 253 -8.86 -11.18 -10.06
C VAL A 253 -8.81 -11.01 -8.56
N SER A 254 -7.61 -10.82 -8.03
CA SER A 254 -7.38 -10.60 -6.60
C SER A 254 -6.42 -9.42 -6.43
N ALA A 255 -6.46 -8.80 -5.26
CA ALA A 255 -5.61 -7.68 -4.91
C ALA A 255 -5.09 -7.80 -3.48
N GLU A 256 -3.90 -7.28 -3.22
CA GLU A 256 -3.31 -7.29 -1.88
C GLU A 256 -2.34 -6.15 -1.64
N ILE A 257 -1.95 -6.01 -0.38
CA ILE A 257 -0.86 -5.14 0.04
C ILE A 257 0.13 -5.99 0.85
N ALA A 258 1.39 -6.00 0.42
CA ALA A 258 2.50 -6.55 1.19
C ALA A 258 3.17 -5.42 1.98
N HIS A 259 3.32 -5.63 3.28
CA HIS A 259 3.97 -4.73 4.21
C HIS A 259 5.30 -5.32 4.65
N PHE A 260 6.32 -4.46 4.81
CA PHE A 260 7.64 -4.85 5.27
C PHE A 260 7.96 -4.09 6.56
N PRO A 261 7.51 -4.59 7.74
CA PRO A 261 7.74 -3.90 9.01
C PRO A 261 9.23 -3.69 9.26
N GLU A 262 9.64 -2.43 9.45
CA GLU A 262 11.03 -2.11 9.78
C GLU A 262 11.29 -2.34 11.28
N PHE A 263 12.35 -3.08 11.60
CA PHE A 263 12.84 -3.18 12.98
C PHE A 263 13.53 -1.87 13.35
N ARG A 264 13.03 -1.21 14.40
CA ARG A 264 13.59 0.06 14.86
C ARG A 264 14.99 -0.18 15.44
N ALA A 265 15.93 0.66 15.03
CA ALA A 265 17.12 0.99 15.80
C ALA A 265 16.70 1.40 17.23
N ASP A 266 17.47 1.00 18.24
CA ASP A 266 17.19 1.18 19.68
C ASP A 266 17.26 2.64 20.19
N GLY A 267 16.92 3.62 19.35
CA GLY A 267 16.99 5.03 19.70
C GLY A 267 18.41 5.61 19.73
N SER A 268 19.46 4.80 19.56
CA SER A 268 20.86 5.25 19.48
C SER A 268 21.33 5.61 18.06
N GLY A 269 20.51 5.34 17.04
CA GLY A 269 20.89 5.49 15.63
C GLY A 269 21.84 4.39 15.11
N ALA A 270 22.25 3.43 15.95
CA ALA A 270 22.91 2.21 15.49
C ALA A 270 21.89 1.19 14.97
N TRP A 271 22.28 0.36 13.99
CA TRP A 271 21.54 -0.86 13.67
C TRP A 271 21.54 -1.74 14.91
N ALA A 272 20.47 -1.65 15.71
CA ALA A 272 20.17 -2.66 16.68
C ALA A 272 19.81 -3.89 15.86
N GLY A 273 20.74 -4.84 15.78
CA GLY A 273 20.40 -6.19 15.32
C GLY A 273 19.20 -6.74 16.09
N PRO A 274 18.71 -7.94 15.75
CA PRO A 274 17.45 -8.49 16.27
C PRO A 274 17.49 -8.64 17.81
N THR A 275 17.18 -7.58 18.53
CA THR A 275 16.86 -7.58 19.95
C THR A 275 15.37 -7.89 20.03
N ARG A 276 15.04 -8.86 20.90
CA ARG A 276 13.72 -9.48 21.12
C ARG A 276 12.58 -8.68 20.50
N ALA A 277 11.90 -9.27 19.51
CA ALA A 277 10.71 -8.67 18.92
C ALA A 277 9.77 -8.22 20.05
N PRO A 278 9.26 -6.98 20.02
CA PRO A 278 8.37 -6.50 21.06
C PRO A 278 7.22 -7.49 21.26
N ASP A 279 6.68 -7.61 22.48
CA ASP A 279 5.54 -8.49 22.76
C ASP A 279 4.29 -8.13 21.89
N ARG A 280 4.36 -7.02 21.16
CA ARG A 280 3.38 -6.58 20.16
C ARG A 280 4.06 -5.91 18.96
N LEU A 281 3.77 -6.40 17.75
CA LEU A 281 4.14 -5.78 16.47
C LEU A 281 2.87 -5.26 15.77
N THR A 282 2.92 -4.05 15.21
CA THR A 282 1.80 -3.45 14.46
C THR A 282 2.33 -2.86 13.16
N LEU A 283 1.46 -2.70 12.15
CA LEU A 283 1.82 -1.97 10.93
C LEU A 283 2.10 -0.47 11.19
N GLY A 284 1.56 0.10 12.28
CA GLY A 284 1.73 1.51 12.63
C GLY A 284 0.87 2.49 11.82
N TYR A 285 0.00 1.99 10.93
CA TYR A 285 -0.95 2.79 10.15
C TYR A 285 -2.19 1.96 9.78
N PRO A 286 -3.34 2.59 9.53
CA PRO A 286 -4.52 1.88 9.06
C PRO A 286 -4.47 1.59 7.55
N VAL A 287 -5.04 0.45 7.19
CA VAL A 287 -5.29 0.02 5.82
C VAL A 287 -6.79 0.20 5.51
N ILE A 288 -7.11 0.64 4.30
CA ILE A 288 -8.46 0.97 3.88
C ILE A 288 -8.89 -0.02 2.80
N VAL A 289 -10.06 -0.63 3.00
CA VAL A 289 -10.80 -1.35 1.97
C VAL A 289 -12.14 -0.64 1.80
N GLY A 290 -12.30 0.04 0.67
CA GLY A 290 -13.48 0.84 0.39
C GLY A 290 -14.17 0.42 -0.90
N THR A 291 -15.46 0.74 -0.99
CA THR A 291 -16.19 0.70 -2.26
C THR A 291 -16.39 2.12 -2.77
N PHE A 292 -16.69 2.28 -4.05
CA PHE A 292 -17.04 3.57 -4.63
C PHE A 292 -17.85 3.37 -5.91
N CYS A 293 -18.52 4.43 -6.38
CA CYS A 293 -19.11 4.51 -7.71
C CYS A 293 -18.52 5.73 -8.43
N GLY A 294 -17.93 5.53 -9.60
CA GLY A 294 -17.25 6.61 -10.34
C GLY A 294 -16.06 6.10 -11.14
N ASP A 295 -14.95 6.83 -11.07
CA ASP A 295 -13.73 6.55 -11.83
C ASP A 295 -12.44 6.78 -11.03
N TRP A 296 -11.29 6.74 -11.71
CA TRP A 296 -9.99 6.99 -11.10
C TRP A 296 -9.89 8.38 -10.45
N PHE A 297 -10.64 9.38 -10.93
CA PHE A 297 -10.63 10.73 -10.37
C PHE A 297 -11.35 10.75 -9.02
N THR A 298 -12.48 10.04 -8.90
CA THR A 298 -13.17 9.82 -7.61
C THR A 298 -12.22 9.25 -6.55
N VAL A 299 -11.40 8.26 -6.94
CA VAL A 299 -10.41 7.63 -6.07
C VAL A 299 -9.29 8.61 -5.69
N ALA A 300 -8.80 9.40 -6.66
CA ALA A 300 -7.77 10.39 -6.42
C ALA A 300 -8.24 11.49 -5.46
N GLU A 301 -9.48 11.97 -5.60
CA GLU A 301 -10.10 12.95 -4.69
C GLU A 301 -10.25 12.39 -3.28
N ARG A 302 -10.71 11.14 -3.15
CA ARG A 302 -10.82 10.45 -1.86
C ARG A 302 -9.48 10.34 -1.15
N TYR A 303 -8.42 9.93 -1.86
CA TYR A 303 -7.08 9.87 -1.28
C TYR A 303 -6.54 11.26 -0.94
N ARG A 304 -6.80 12.26 -1.80
CA ARG A 304 -6.38 13.66 -1.62
C ARG A 304 -6.88 14.24 -0.31
N GLU A 305 -8.09 13.93 0.14
CA GLU A 305 -8.61 14.40 1.44
C GLU A 305 -7.67 14.08 2.61
N TRP A 306 -7.15 12.85 2.65
CA TRP A 306 -6.19 12.45 3.68
C TRP A 306 -4.77 12.93 3.35
N GLY A 307 -4.33 12.77 2.10
CA GLY A 307 -2.96 13.06 1.67
C GLY A 307 -2.56 14.52 1.88
N LEU A 308 -3.49 15.47 1.69
CA LEU A 308 -3.24 16.90 1.90
C LEU A 308 -3.08 17.29 3.38
N ARG A 309 -3.57 16.47 4.31
CA ARG A 309 -3.44 16.72 5.75
C ARG A 309 -2.09 16.26 6.32
N GLN A 310 -1.30 15.52 5.54
CA GLN A 310 -0.02 14.97 5.99
C GLN A 310 1.11 16.01 5.87
N ALA A 311 2.18 15.80 6.66
CA ALA A 311 3.31 16.72 6.75
C ALA A 311 3.96 17.00 5.38
N TRP A 312 4.10 16.00 4.51
CA TRP A 312 4.69 16.19 3.18
C TRP A 312 3.92 17.18 2.30
N ALA A 313 2.60 17.33 2.50
CA ALA A 313 1.77 18.26 1.76
C ALA A 313 1.66 19.61 2.48
N ARG A 314 1.24 19.57 3.76
CA ARG A 314 1.03 20.76 4.60
C ARG A 314 2.32 21.57 4.79
N ASP A 315 3.44 20.88 5.00
CA ASP A 315 4.73 21.50 5.31
C ASP A 315 5.60 21.68 4.05
N SER A 316 5.04 21.36 2.87
CA SER A 316 5.73 21.55 1.58
C SER A 316 6.13 23.01 1.38
N ARG A 317 7.22 23.23 0.62
CA ARG A 317 7.67 24.59 0.29
C ARG A 317 6.58 25.40 -0.40
N LEU A 318 5.77 24.74 -1.24
CA LEU A 318 4.67 25.36 -1.97
C LEU A 318 3.57 25.83 -1.00
N ALA A 319 3.11 24.95 -0.11
CA ALA A 319 2.09 25.29 0.89
C ALA A 319 2.56 26.38 1.87
N ARG A 320 3.86 26.39 2.20
CA ARG A 320 4.47 27.41 3.05
C ARG A 320 4.76 28.74 2.34
N GLY A 321 4.52 28.86 1.03
CA GLY A 321 4.80 30.08 0.27
C GLY A 321 6.29 30.43 0.18
N VAL A 322 7.19 29.45 0.33
CA VAL A 322 8.65 29.65 0.30
C VAL A 322 9.30 29.15 -1.00
N VAL A 323 8.49 28.84 -2.01
CA VAL A 323 8.98 28.57 -3.37
C VAL A 323 9.29 29.92 -4.03
N PRO A 324 10.53 30.16 -4.49
CA PRO A 324 10.87 31.37 -5.23
C PRO A 324 9.98 31.55 -6.46
N ASP A 325 9.62 32.80 -6.78
CA ASP A 325 8.68 33.10 -7.86
C ASP A 325 9.13 32.57 -9.21
N TRP A 326 10.43 32.69 -9.50
CA TRP A 326 10.99 32.20 -10.76
C TRP A 326 10.70 30.72 -11.00
N VAL A 327 10.70 29.86 -9.96
CA VAL A 327 10.38 28.42 -10.10
C VAL A 327 8.94 28.20 -10.56
N ARG A 328 8.00 29.03 -10.08
CA ARG A 328 6.58 28.95 -10.43
C ARG A 328 6.27 29.61 -11.78
N GLN A 329 7.11 30.56 -12.18
CA GLN A 329 6.94 31.37 -13.39
C GLN A 329 7.73 30.81 -14.59
N THR A 330 8.70 29.92 -14.38
CA THR A 330 9.39 29.20 -15.45
C THR A 330 8.37 28.51 -16.34
N ALA A 331 8.33 28.89 -17.62
CA ALA A 331 7.47 28.26 -18.61
C ALA A 331 8.11 27.01 -19.23
N VAL A 332 9.44 27.04 -19.41
CA VAL A 332 10.19 25.92 -20.01
C VAL A 332 11.41 25.57 -19.15
N TRP A 333 11.50 24.30 -18.78
CA TRP A 333 12.68 23.72 -18.17
C TRP A 333 13.52 23.01 -19.23
N VAL A 334 14.76 23.45 -19.41
CA VAL A 334 15.71 22.83 -20.35
C VAL A 334 16.63 21.91 -19.58
N TRP A 335 16.58 20.62 -19.90
CA TRP A 335 17.63 19.69 -19.49
C TRP A 335 18.84 19.90 -20.41
N ASN A 336 20.00 20.21 -19.84
CA ASN A 336 21.25 20.31 -20.60
C ASN A 336 22.46 20.02 -19.70
N ARG A 337 23.64 19.80 -20.29
CA ARG A 337 24.83 19.36 -19.56
C ARG A 337 26.14 19.93 -20.07
N GLY A 338 27.15 19.99 -19.20
CA GLY A 338 28.52 20.41 -19.53
C GLY A 338 28.92 21.74 -18.91
N ARG A 339 29.74 22.53 -19.61
CA ARG A 339 30.22 23.85 -19.15
C ARG A 339 29.17 24.94 -19.41
N SER A 340 29.25 26.03 -18.66
CA SER A 340 28.27 27.13 -18.71
C SER A 340 27.94 27.65 -20.12
N PRO A 341 28.89 27.87 -21.05
CA PRO A 341 28.56 28.47 -22.33
C PRO A 341 27.68 27.55 -23.20
N GLY A 342 27.84 26.23 -23.06
CA GLY A 342 27.04 25.25 -23.78
C GLY A 342 25.68 24.96 -23.13
N VAL A 343 25.41 25.56 -21.97
CA VAL A 343 24.23 25.28 -21.15
C VAL A 343 23.35 26.52 -21.00
N LEU A 344 23.94 27.64 -20.56
CA LEU A 344 23.23 28.87 -20.25
C LEU A 344 22.95 29.72 -21.49
N GLU A 345 23.89 29.80 -22.45
CA GLU A 345 23.65 30.57 -23.68
C GLU A 345 22.55 29.98 -24.57
N PRO A 346 22.45 28.63 -24.76
CA PRO A 346 21.31 28.06 -25.47
C PRO A 346 19.97 28.33 -24.78
N ALA A 347 19.94 28.36 -23.44
CA ALA A 347 18.74 28.73 -22.69
C ALA A 347 18.37 30.21 -22.90
N ALA A 348 19.36 31.10 -22.92
CA ALA A 348 19.17 32.52 -23.24
C ALA A 348 18.61 32.73 -24.64
N ALA A 349 19.18 32.05 -25.63
CA ALA A 349 18.70 32.09 -27.00
C ALA A 349 17.28 31.55 -27.13
N LEU A 350 16.94 30.47 -26.40
CA LEU A 350 15.59 29.93 -26.37
C LEU A 350 14.59 30.91 -25.74
N GLN A 351 14.93 31.51 -24.60
CA GLN A 351 14.11 32.53 -23.94
C GLN A 351 13.80 33.70 -24.86
N GLN A 352 14.82 34.23 -25.56
CA GLN A 352 14.64 35.32 -26.52
C GLN A 352 13.70 34.95 -27.68
N ARG A 353 13.79 33.72 -28.18
CA ARG A 353 12.94 33.23 -29.28
C ARG A 353 11.50 33.00 -28.84
N LEU A 354 11.28 32.49 -27.63
CA LEU A 354 9.96 32.18 -27.12
C LEU A 354 9.25 33.40 -26.53
N GLY A 355 9.99 34.39 -26.03
CA GLY A 355 9.43 35.48 -25.23
C GLY A 355 8.80 34.99 -23.91
N LEU A 356 9.24 33.82 -23.41
CA LEU A 356 8.72 33.18 -22.20
C LEU A 356 9.88 32.84 -21.24
N PRO A 357 9.67 32.84 -19.91
CA PRO A 357 10.73 32.51 -18.95
C PRO A 357 11.27 31.09 -19.12
N VAL A 358 12.60 30.96 -19.23
CA VAL A 358 13.30 29.67 -19.38
C VAL A 358 14.24 29.44 -18.20
N SER A 359 14.27 28.22 -17.69
CA SER A 359 15.24 27.82 -16.66
C SER A 359 15.87 26.49 -17.01
N VAL A 360 17.00 26.18 -16.38
CA VAL A 360 17.84 25.05 -16.76
C VAL A 360 17.93 24.04 -15.62
N PHE A 361 17.77 22.76 -15.95
CA PHE A 361 18.23 21.67 -15.10
C PHE A 361 19.58 21.19 -15.61
N TRP A 362 20.64 21.60 -14.90
CA TRP A 362 22.03 21.55 -15.36
C TRP A 362 22.76 20.32 -14.82
N HIS A 363 22.98 19.35 -15.70
CA HIS A 363 23.78 18.16 -15.44
C HIS A 363 25.28 18.34 -15.73
N TRP A 364 26.13 17.53 -15.10
CA TRP A 364 27.56 17.50 -15.38
C TRP A 364 28.31 18.84 -15.24
N TRP A 365 27.83 19.69 -14.34
CA TRP A 365 28.44 20.98 -13.99
C TRP A 365 29.78 20.81 -13.23
N HIS A 366 29.98 19.64 -12.62
CA HIS A 366 31.07 19.27 -11.74
C HIS A 366 32.30 18.72 -12.47
N GLY A 367 33.45 18.76 -11.79
CA GLY A 367 34.76 18.34 -12.31
C GLY A 367 34.89 16.83 -12.55
N CYS A 368 34.21 16.00 -11.77
CA CYS A 368 34.26 14.54 -11.92
C CYS A 368 33.58 14.04 -13.21
N ALA A 369 33.83 12.79 -13.57
CA ALA A 369 33.24 12.16 -14.75
C ALA A 369 31.70 12.12 -14.65
N TYR A 370 31.03 12.08 -15.80
CA TYR A 370 29.57 12.09 -15.85
C TYR A 370 29.00 10.81 -15.24
N ASP A 371 27.97 10.96 -14.41
CA ASP A 371 27.38 9.88 -13.60
C ASP A 371 28.39 9.06 -12.78
N ALA A 372 29.48 9.72 -12.35
CA ALA A 372 30.49 9.18 -11.46
C ALA A 372 30.88 10.22 -10.41
N GLY A 373 31.63 9.78 -9.39
CA GLY A 373 32.16 10.70 -8.36
C GLY A 373 31.15 11.12 -7.30
N PHE A 374 30.02 10.43 -7.16
CA PHE A 374 29.05 10.71 -6.10
C PHE A 374 29.61 10.34 -4.71
N PRO A 375 29.42 11.13 -3.65
CA PRO A 375 28.80 12.46 -3.60
C PRO A 375 29.81 13.63 -3.80
N GLU A 376 31.07 13.35 -4.15
CA GLU A 376 32.17 14.30 -4.36
C GLU A 376 32.04 15.11 -5.67
N TYR A 377 31.06 16.01 -5.71
CA TYR A 377 30.76 16.85 -6.87
C TYR A 377 31.61 18.12 -7.02
N LEU A 378 32.35 18.52 -6.01
CA LEU A 378 33.14 19.75 -6.07
C LEU A 378 34.59 19.45 -6.47
N PRO A 379 35.26 20.37 -7.20
CA PRO A 379 34.78 21.68 -7.67
C PRO A 379 33.99 21.63 -9.01
N PRO A 380 33.36 22.74 -9.45
CA PRO A 380 32.81 22.85 -10.80
C PRO A 380 33.86 22.58 -11.89
N ARG A 381 33.42 22.03 -13.04
CA ARG A 381 34.27 21.68 -14.20
C ARG A 381 35.06 22.85 -14.78
N GLU A 382 34.49 24.05 -14.68
CA GLU A 382 35.09 25.29 -15.20
C GLU A 382 35.81 26.10 -14.12
N GLY A 383 35.95 25.55 -12.91
CA GLY A 383 36.47 26.25 -11.74
C GLY A 383 35.38 27.06 -11.02
N ALA A 384 35.64 27.40 -9.75
CA ALA A 384 34.65 28.05 -8.90
C ALA A 384 34.31 29.48 -9.35
N GLU A 385 35.32 30.30 -9.67
CA GLU A 385 35.07 31.69 -10.09
C GLU A 385 34.32 31.79 -11.42
N PRO A 386 34.73 31.09 -12.51
CA PRO A 386 34.01 31.16 -13.77
C PRO A 386 32.57 30.65 -13.66
N PHE A 387 32.35 29.59 -12.87
CA PHE A 387 31.01 29.05 -12.62
C PHE A 387 30.12 30.07 -11.91
N ARG A 388 30.62 30.72 -10.85
CA ARG A 388 29.84 31.75 -10.13
C ARG A 388 29.53 32.96 -11.01
N ALA A 389 30.49 33.39 -11.83
CA ALA A 389 30.29 34.49 -12.77
C ALA A 389 29.18 34.14 -13.79
N ALA A 390 29.24 32.96 -14.40
CA ALA A 390 28.26 32.52 -15.38
C ALA A 390 26.84 32.39 -14.79
N VAL A 391 26.70 31.82 -13.57
CA VAL A 391 25.41 31.74 -12.87
C VAL A 391 24.88 33.13 -12.54
N SER A 392 25.75 34.07 -12.13
CA SER A 392 25.36 35.46 -11.84
C SER A 392 24.87 36.18 -13.09
N GLU A 393 25.58 36.04 -14.20
CA GLU A 393 25.20 36.64 -15.49
C GLU A 393 23.89 36.06 -16.05
N ALA A 394 23.70 34.75 -15.93
CA ALA A 394 22.44 34.12 -16.30
C ALA A 394 21.26 34.67 -15.48
N ARG A 395 21.43 34.83 -14.16
CA ARG A 395 20.39 35.43 -13.30
C ARG A 395 20.06 36.87 -13.66
N GLN A 396 21.04 37.67 -14.09
CA GLN A 396 20.79 39.04 -14.58
C GLN A 396 19.94 39.06 -15.85
N ARG A 397 19.94 37.96 -16.62
CA ARG A 397 19.10 37.72 -17.80
C ARG A 397 17.81 36.95 -17.49
N ASP A 398 17.46 36.79 -16.21
CA ASP A 398 16.33 35.98 -15.71
C ASP A 398 16.39 34.50 -16.10
N ILE A 399 17.60 33.97 -16.30
CA ILE A 399 17.85 32.56 -16.57
C ILE A 399 18.35 31.93 -15.27
N HIS A 400 17.52 31.06 -14.70
CA HIS A 400 17.83 30.35 -13.45
C HIS A 400 18.29 28.93 -13.76
N ALA A 401 19.17 28.39 -12.91
CA ALA A 401 19.66 27.02 -13.06
C ALA A 401 19.57 26.25 -11.74
N LEU A 402 19.08 25.01 -11.83
CA LEU A 402 19.20 24.00 -10.79
C LEU A 402 20.27 23.00 -11.22
N VAL A 403 21.32 22.85 -10.41
CA VAL A 403 22.36 21.86 -10.68
C VAL A 403 21.94 20.47 -10.23
N TYR A 404 22.20 19.47 -11.06
CA TYR A 404 21.94 18.07 -10.72
C TYR A 404 22.90 17.58 -9.63
N MET A 405 22.33 16.85 -8.66
CA MET A 405 23.03 16.19 -7.57
C MET A 405 22.37 14.83 -7.32
N ASN A 406 23.17 13.79 -7.17
CA ASN A 406 22.78 12.45 -6.73
C ASN A 406 23.37 12.23 -5.33
N GLN A 407 22.48 12.10 -4.34
CA GLN A 407 22.85 11.92 -2.94
C GLN A 407 22.57 10.49 -2.45
N ARG A 408 22.20 9.58 -3.36
CA ARG A 408 21.85 8.19 -3.03
C ARG A 408 22.97 7.21 -3.33
N LEU A 409 23.71 7.44 -4.41
CA LEU A 409 24.79 6.57 -4.83
C LEU A 409 26.12 7.02 -4.21
N TRP A 410 26.99 6.07 -3.88
CA TRP A 410 28.36 6.32 -3.46
C TRP A 410 29.31 5.67 -4.45
N GLY A 411 30.09 6.49 -5.16
CA GLY A 411 31.07 6.00 -6.11
C GLY A 411 32.22 5.32 -5.38
N MET A 412 32.47 4.04 -5.67
CA MET A 412 33.53 3.26 -5.02
C MET A 412 34.96 3.75 -5.30
N THR A 413 35.12 4.70 -6.23
CA THR A 413 36.40 5.32 -6.58
C THR A 413 36.56 6.73 -6.00
N THR A 414 35.60 7.18 -5.18
CA THR A 414 35.69 8.47 -4.50
C THR A 414 36.57 8.35 -3.26
N ALA A 415 37.16 9.46 -2.80
CA ALA A 415 38.04 9.43 -1.63
C ALA A 415 37.31 9.13 -0.32
N SER A 416 36.00 9.37 -0.30
CA SER A 416 35.13 9.22 0.87
C SER A 416 34.55 7.81 1.02
N TYR A 417 34.55 6.99 -0.03
CA TYR A 417 34.07 5.59 0.03
C TYR A 417 35.02 4.72 0.85
#